data_AF-A0A0G0QQE5-F1
#
_entry.id   AF-A0A0G0QQE5-F1
#
_cell.length_a   1.000
_cell.length_b   1.000
_cell.length_c   1.000
_cell.angle_alpha   90.00
_cell.angle_beta   90.00
_cell.angle_gamma   90.00
#
_symmetry.space_group_name_H-M   'P 1'
#
loop_
_entity.id
_entity.type
_entity.pdbx_description
1 polymer ?
#
loop_
_entity_poly.entity_id
_entity_poly.type
_entity_poly.pdbx_seq_one_letter_code
_entity_poly.pdbx_strand_id
1 'polypeptide(L)'
;MVCKYCIDEKAACKIKVARIETKCKYHCCPGLVYSYDKIAPAGICRELFYSVYPECLSLLYSGKPRKLLPRKKGMTKIMASCPAPDGVKVEISVKDIFPPPVRIIKEITEEICKFIYRPLDGHFRRVFIRIIDKGNACPKNFLPGSIFEFNTIKKDELCPAGFAAIYPYIKTFYSTHKDGEMPEIKIHCPDYVGVTYEIKDIN
;
A
#
# COMPACT_ATOMS: atom_id res chain seq x y z
N MET A 1 -14.77 21.68 2.99
CA MET A 1 -14.69 21.35 1.55
C MET A 1 -14.63 19.84 1.45
N VAL A 2 -15.41 19.19 0.58
CA VAL A 2 -15.42 17.72 0.43
C VAL A 2 -14.60 17.34 -0.80
N CYS A 3 -13.63 16.43 -0.64
CA CYS A 3 -12.82 15.96 -1.76
C CYS A 3 -13.63 15.04 -2.67
N LYS A 4 -13.86 15.43 -3.93
CA LYS A 4 -14.60 14.60 -4.90
C LYS A 4 -13.88 13.32 -5.31
N TYR A 5 -12.56 13.24 -5.06
CA TYR A 5 -11.72 12.09 -5.42
C TYR A 5 -11.60 11.05 -4.30
N CYS A 6 -11.95 11.43 -3.07
CA CYS A 6 -11.74 10.62 -1.89
C CYS A 6 -13.08 10.13 -1.34
N ILE A 7 -13.15 8.85 -1.02
CA ILE A 7 -14.32 8.24 -0.37
C ILE A 7 -14.16 8.12 1.15
N ASP A 8 -13.04 8.60 1.72
CA ASP A 8 -12.73 8.41 3.15
C ASP A 8 -13.79 9.00 4.10
N GLU A 9 -14.55 10.02 3.67
CA GLU A 9 -15.62 10.63 4.46
C GLU A 9 -16.95 9.86 4.37
N LYS A 10 -17.07 8.91 3.43
CA LYS A 10 -18.31 8.19 3.13
C LYS A 10 -18.21 6.69 3.42
N ALA A 11 -17.03 6.12 3.25
CA ALA A 11 -16.84 4.68 3.30
C ALA A 11 -16.83 4.17 4.74
N ALA A 12 -17.69 3.18 5.01
CA ALA A 12 -17.87 2.58 6.33
C ALA A 12 -17.95 1.05 6.21
N CYS A 13 -16.86 0.40 5.79
CA CYS A 13 -16.82 -1.05 5.61
C CYS A 13 -15.83 -1.76 6.55
N LYS A 14 -16.07 -3.05 6.76
CA LYS A 14 -15.15 -4.00 7.39
C LYS A 14 -14.59 -4.97 6.34
N ILE A 15 -13.30 -5.26 6.48
CA ILE A 15 -12.59 -6.19 5.61
C ILE A 15 -12.19 -7.38 6.46
N LYS A 16 -12.75 -8.55 6.17
CA LYS A 16 -12.46 -9.79 6.86
C LYS A 16 -11.51 -10.65 6.03
N VAL A 17 -10.50 -11.23 6.67
CA VAL A 17 -9.69 -12.31 6.06
C VAL A 17 -10.51 -13.59 6.13
N ALA A 18 -11.22 -13.93 5.06
CA ALA A 18 -12.13 -15.07 5.03
C ALA A 18 -11.39 -16.41 4.94
N ARG A 19 -10.31 -16.47 4.15
CA ARG A 19 -9.54 -17.71 3.93
C ARG A 19 -8.04 -17.41 3.78
N ILE A 20 -7.22 -18.36 4.20
CA ILE A 20 -5.77 -18.39 3.99
C ILE A 20 -5.40 -19.82 3.54
N GLU A 21 -5.10 -20.02 2.26
CA GLU A 21 -4.76 -21.34 1.69
C GLU A 21 -3.25 -21.60 1.74
N THR A 22 -2.42 -20.56 1.67
CA THR A 22 -0.97 -20.66 1.86
C THR A 22 -0.46 -19.67 2.90
N LYS A 23 0.72 -19.95 3.48
CA LYS A 23 1.31 -19.16 4.55
C LYS A 23 1.47 -17.69 4.12
N CYS A 24 0.69 -16.80 4.72
CA CYS A 24 0.80 -15.36 4.54
C CYS A 24 1.65 -14.74 5.67
N LYS A 25 2.50 -13.76 5.35
CA LYS A 25 3.31 -13.05 6.35
C LYS A 25 2.52 -12.01 7.15
N TYR A 26 1.50 -11.41 6.53
CA TYR A 26 0.68 -10.37 7.14
C TYR A 26 -0.50 -10.95 7.94
N HIS A 27 -1.11 -12.01 7.43
CA HIS A 27 -2.30 -12.63 8.03
C HIS A 27 -1.92 -13.97 8.62
N CYS A 28 -1.98 -14.10 9.95
CA CYS A 28 -1.63 -15.34 10.65
C CYS A 28 -2.79 -16.34 10.71
N CYS A 29 -4.03 -15.87 10.64
CA CYS A 29 -5.22 -16.70 10.74
C CYS A 29 -6.41 -16.08 9.98
N PRO A 30 -7.34 -16.91 9.46
CA PRO A 30 -8.65 -16.43 9.02
C PRO A 30 -9.44 -15.80 10.15
N GLY A 31 -10.41 -14.95 9.82
CA GLY A 31 -11.29 -14.27 10.76
C GLY A 31 -10.79 -12.90 11.25
N LEU A 32 -9.56 -12.50 10.90
CA LEU A 32 -9.07 -11.15 11.17
C LEU A 32 -9.94 -10.11 10.46
N VAL A 33 -10.39 -9.09 11.20
CA VAL A 33 -11.23 -8.01 10.67
C VAL A 33 -10.49 -6.68 10.78
N TYR A 34 -10.38 -5.98 9.66
CA TYR A 34 -9.85 -4.64 9.56
C TYR A 34 -10.99 -3.66 9.37
N SER A 35 -11.04 -2.62 10.19
CA SER A 35 -11.88 -1.46 9.96
C SER A 35 -11.33 -0.64 8.79
N TYR A 36 -12.18 0.18 8.18
CA TYR A 36 -11.79 1.01 7.03
C TYR A 36 -10.60 1.93 7.33
N ASP A 37 -10.46 2.44 8.56
CA ASP A 37 -9.32 3.27 8.99
C ASP A 37 -7.98 2.50 9.10
N LYS A 38 -8.03 1.16 9.07
CA LYS A 38 -6.87 0.26 9.14
C LYS A 38 -6.45 -0.36 7.81
N ILE A 39 -7.16 -0.10 6.71
CA ILE A 39 -6.77 -0.69 5.42
C ILE A 39 -5.58 0.00 4.73
N ALA A 40 -5.20 1.18 5.18
CA ALA A 40 -4.06 1.95 4.68
C ALA A 40 -3.23 2.45 5.88
N PRO A 41 -1.95 2.85 5.66
CA PRO A 41 -1.11 3.37 6.73
C PRO A 41 -1.79 4.46 7.55
N ALA A 42 -1.64 4.42 8.87
CA ALA A 42 -2.26 5.42 9.73
C ALA A 42 -1.92 6.86 9.28
N GLY A 43 -2.94 7.70 9.17
CA GLY A 43 -2.81 9.12 8.86
C GLY A 43 -2.75 9.48 7.37
N ILE A 44 -2.53 8.54 6.45
CA ILE A 44 -2.65 8.81 5.00
C ILE A 44 -4.10 8.58 4.53
N CYS A 45 -4.58 9.33 3.53
CA CYS A 45 -5.86 8.99 2.88
C CYS A 45 -5.68 7.84 1.90
N ARG A 46 -6.73 7.05 1.70
CA ARG A 46 -6.65 5.85 0.85
C ARG A 46 -6.41 6.22 -0.60
N GLU A 47 -6.97 7.34 -1.05
CA GLU A 47 -6.76 7.82 -2.42
C GLU A 47 -5.30 8.17 -2.71
N LEU A 48 -4.64 8.90 -1.79
CA LEU A 48 -3.21 9.20 -1.91
C LEU A 48 -2.39 7.91 -1.79
N PHE A 49 -2.72 7.03 -0.85
CA PHE A 49 -1.99 5.78 -0.70
C PHE A 49 -2.05 4.89 -1.95
N TYR A 50 -3.24 4.79 -2.55
CA TYR A 50 -3.44 4.06 -3.79
C TYR A 50 -2.67 4.68 -4.95
N SER A 51 -2.64 6.01 -5.05
CA SER A 51 -1.92 6.70 -6.13
C SER A 51 -0.41 6.57 -6.03
N VAL A 52 0.15 6.35 -4.83
CA VAL A 52 1.60 6.22 -4.59
C VAL A 52 2.06 4.77 -4.42
N TYR A 53 1.11 3.82 -4.39
CA TYR A 53 1.37 2.41 -4.16
C TYR A 53 2.34 1.82 -5.20
N PRO A 54 2.19 2.05 -6.52
CA PRO A 54 3.11 1.50 -7.53
C PRO A 54 4.56 1.94 -7.32
N GLU A 55 4.77 3.20 -6.96
CA GLU A 55 6.09 3.78 -6.72
C GLU A 55 6.70 3.25 -5.42
N CYS A 56 5.89 3.08 -4.38
CA CYS A 56 6.33 2.43 -3.15
C CYS A 56 6.79 0.99 -3.41
N LEU A 57 6.02 0.25 -4.20
CA LEU A 57 6.33 -1.12 -4.59
C LEU A 57 7.62 -1.18 -5.44
N SER A 58 7.76 -0.26 -6.41
CA SER A 58 8.96 -0.14 -7.23
C SER A 58 10.22 0.09 -6.40
N LEU A 59 10.17 0.99 -5.40
CA LEU A 59 11.30 1.25 -4.52
C LEU A 59 11.60 0.09 -3.57
N LEU A 60 10.57 -0.58 -3.05
CA LEU A 60 10.70 -1.74 -2.18
C LEU A 60 11.45 -2.88 -2.88
N TYR A 61 11.06 -3.21 -4.12
CA TYR A 61 11.61 -4.34 -4.88
C TYR A 61 12.80 -3.98 -5.78
N SER A 62 13.40 -2.80 -5.63
CA SER A 62 14.45 -2.31 -6.55
C SER A 62 14.03 -2.29 -8.03
N GLY A 63 12.73 -2.24 -8.33
CA GLY A 63 12.22 -2.21 -9.69
C GLY A 63 12.89 -1.09 -10.47
N LYS A 64 13.63 -1.43 -11.53
CA LYS A 64 14.16 -0.43 -12.46
C LYS A 64 12.96 0.08 -13.27
N PRO A 65 12.57 1.36 -13.20
CA PRO A 65 11.51 1.85 -14.07
C PRO A 65 11.86 1.55 -15.53
N ARG A 66 10.88 1.06 -16.30
CA ARG A 66 11.03 0.57 -17.70
C ARG A 66 11.67 1.60 -18.64
N LYS A 67 11.62 2.89 -18.31
CA LYS A 67 12.40 3.93 -18.97
C LYS A 67 13.76 4.03 -18.28
N LEU A 68 14.70 3.25 -18.83
CA LEU A 68 16.12 3.25 -18.49
C LEU A 68 16.72 4.65 -18.64
N LEU A 69 16.62 5.47 -17.60
CA LEU A 69 17.77 6.28 -17.25
C LEU A 69 18.70 5.36 -16.45
N PRO A 70 19.98 5.22 -16.83
CA PRO A 70 20.94 4.55 -15.96
C PRO A 70 20.78 5.18 -14.59
N ARG A 71 20.52 4.35 -13.56
CA ARG A 71 20.39 4.80 -12.18
C ARG A 71 21.50 5.82 -11.93
N LYS A 72 21.18 7.12 -11.89
CA LYS A 72 22.09 8.08 -11.26
C LYS A 72 22.30 7.49 -9.88
N LYS A 73 23.53 7.10 -9.55
CA LYS A 73 23.93 6.70 -8.20
C LYS A 73 23.23 7.69 -7.25
N GLY A 74 22.24 7.22 -6.48
CA GLY A 74 21.49 8.09 -5.55
C GLY A 74 20.04 8.47 -5.89
N MET A 75 19.36 7.92 -6.91
CA MET A 75 17.89 8.02 -6.95
C MET A 75 17.25 7.15 -5.86
N THR A 76 17.25 7.67 -4.63
CA THR A 76 16.57 7.14 -3.45
C THR A 76 15.17 7.72 -3.25
N LYS A 77 14.72 8.57 -4.19
CA LYS A 77 13.54 9.42 -4.07
C LYS A 77 12.74 9.44 -5.38
N ILE A 78 11.42 9.28 -5.28
CA ILE A 78 10.45 9.41 -6.38
C ILE A 78 9.40 10.45 -5.96
N MET A 79 9.05 11.35 -6.87
CA MET A 79 7.94 12.28 -6.64
C MET A 79 6.65 11.68 -7.19
N ALA A 80 5.58 11.78 -6.41
CA ALA A 80 4.24 11.37 -6.82
C ALA A 80 3.21 12.38 -6.31
N SER A 81 2.01 12.34 -6.87
CA SER A 81 0.93 13.27 -6.52
C SER A 81 -0.40 12.56 -6.42
N CYS A 82 -1.27 13.09 -5.56
CA CYS A 82 -2.68 12.77 -5.54
C CYS A 82 -3.31 13.06 -6.92
N PRO A 83 -4.31 12.28 -7.38
CA PRO A 83 -4.98 12.51 -8.66
C PRO A 83 -5.83 13.79 -8.72
N ALA A 84 -6.13 14.42 -7.58
CA ALA A 84 -6.85 15.70 -7.56
C ALA A 84 -5.99 16.82 -8.21
N PRO A 85 -6.56 17.68 -9.06
CA PRO A 85 -5.90 18.90 -9.53
C PRO A 85 -5.46 19.75 -8.33
N ASP A 86 -4.20 20.18 -8.30
CA ASP A 86 -3.61 20.86 -7.14
C ASP A 86 -3.77 20.08 -5.81
N GLY A 87 -3.65 18.76 -5.90
CA GLY A 87 -3.66 17.83 -4.77
C GLY A 87 -2.30 17.69 -4.09
N VAL A 88 -2.27 16.83 -3.07
CA VAL A 88 -1.08 16.56 -2.26
C VAL A 88 0.07 16.02 -3.11
N LYS A 89 1.26 16.59 -2.98
CA LYS A 89 2.51 16.09 -3.57
C LYS A 89 3.38 15.44 -2.50
N VAL A 90 3.97 14.30 -2.84
CA VAL A 90 4.79 13.53 -1.92
C VAL A 90 6.13 13.16 -2.52
N GLU A 91 7.12 13.01 -1.65
CA GLU A 91 8.41 12.39 -1.92
C GLU A 91 8.39 10.99 -1.29
N ILE A 92 8.59 9.97 -2.12
CA ILE A 92 8.69 8.59 -1.70
C ILE A 92 10.17 8.24 -1.64
N SER A 93 10.65 7.82 -0.48
CA SER A 93 12.05 7.50 -0.26
C SER A 93 12.25 6.12 0.34
N VAL A 94 13.44 5.57 0.21
CA VAL A 94 13.79 4.25 0.74
C VAL A 94 14.99 4.32 1.66
N LYS A 95 14.93 3.58 2.77
CA LYS A 95 16.05 3.39 3.70
C LYS A 95 16.38 1.90 3.79
N ASP A 96 17.63 1.55 3.53
CA ASP A 96 18.14 0.20 3.79
C ASP A 96 18.18 -0.03 5.32
N ILE A 97 17.71 -1.20 5.76
CA ILE A 97 17.71 -1.65 7.16
C ILE A 97 19.08 -2.23 7.53
N PHE A 98 19.71 -2.93 6.59
CA PHE A 98 20.98 -3.61 6.81
C PHE A 98 22.16 -2.81 6.25
N PRO A 99 23.35 -2.92 6.88
CA PRO A 99 24.56 -2.30 6.37
C PRO A 99 24.98 -2.94 5.02
N PRO A 100 25.74 -2.21 4.18
CA PRO A 100 26.11 -2.65 2.82
C PRO A 100 26.66 -4.08 2.68
N PRO A 101 27.55 -4.61 3.55
CA PRO A 101 28.07 -5.97 3.39
C PRO A 101 26.99 -7.06 3.56
N VAL A 102 26.07 -6.87 4.51
CA VAL A 102 24.95 -7.81 4.73
C VAL A 102 23.96 -7.78 3.57
N ARG A 103 23.79 -6.62 2.93
CA ARG A 103 22.96 -6.45 1.74
C ARG A 103 23.49 -7.28 0.57
N ILE A 104 24.79 -7.23 0.30
CA ILE A 104 25.42 -7.95 -0.83
C ILE A 104 25.27 -9.47 -0.62
N ILE A 105 25.54 -9.97 0.59
CA ILE A 105 25.40 -11.39 0.90
C ILE A 105 23.96 -11.85 0.65
N LYS A 106 22.97 -11.08 1.11
CA LYS A 106 21.54 -11.41 0.91
C LYS A 106 21.12 -11.31 -0.54
N GLU A 107 21.56 -10.32 -1.31
CA GLU A 107 21.27 -10.21 -2.76
C GLU A 107 21.77 -11.46 -3.50
N ILE A 108 22.98 -11.94 -3.14
CA ILE A 108 23.53 -13.19 -3.68
C ILE A 108 22.68 -14.39 -3.21
N THR A 109 22.34 -14.47 -1.93
CA THR A 109 21.49 -15.54 -1.39
C THR A 109 20.09 -15.55 -2.03
N GLU A 110 19.48 -14.41 -2.29
CA GLU A 110 18.19 -14.30 -2.97
C GLU A 110 18.28 -14.78 -4.41
N GLU A 111 19.31 -14.41 -5.17
CA GLU A 111 19.53 -14.93 -6.52
C GLU A 111 19.72 -16.46 -6.51
N ILE A 112 20.45 -17.00 -5.54
CA ILE A 112 20.59 -18.46 -5.37
C ILE A 112 19.26 -19.10 -4.96
N CYS A 113 18.51 -18.50 -4.04
CA CYS A 113 17.22 -19.02 -3.57
C CYS A 113 16.10 -18.92 -4.62
N LYS A 114 16.16 -17.96 -5.56
CA LYS A 114 15.30 -17.92 -6.75
C LYS A 114 15.47 -19.19 -7.58
N PHE A 115 16.68 -19.74 -7.65
CA PHE A 115 16.98 -20.98 -8.35
C PHE A 115 16.49 -22.24 -7.58
N ILE A 116 16.42 -22.18 -6.25
CA ILE A 116 16.12 -23.33 -5.36
C ILE A 116 14.71 -23.21 -4.73
N TYR A 117 13.74 -22.65 -5.44
CA TYR A 117 12.30 -22.80 -5.14
C TYR A 117 11.63 -21.99 -4.00
N ARG A 118 12.25 -20.94 -3.41
CA ARG A 118 11.48 -19.99 -2.55
C ARG A 118 12.01 -18.54 -2.64
N PRO A 119 11.21 -17.56 -3.07
CA PRO A 119 11.57 -16.16 -2.93
C PRO A 119 11.62 -15.82 -1.43
N LEU A 120 12.82 -15.56 -0.94
CA LEU A 120 13.06 -15.16 0.45
C LEU A 120 12.71 -13.67 0.57
N ASP A 121 11.42 -13.38 0.71
CA ASP A 121 10.84 -12.03 0.72
C ASP A 121 11.13 -11.29 2.05
N GLY A 122 12.41 -11.23 2.43
CA GLY A 122 12.89 -10.61 3.66
C GLY A 122 13.03 -9.10 3.47
N HIS A 123 12.35 -8.31 4.30
CA HIS A 123 12.41 -6.85 4.22
C HIS A 123 13.78 -6.34 4.62
N PHE A 124 14.56 -5.82 3.66
CA PHE A 124 15.82 -5.10 3.92
C PHE A 124 15.68 -3.60 3.70
N ARG A 125 14.47 -3.14 3.37
CA ARG A 125 14.16 -1.75 3.06
C ARG A 125 12.87 -1.32 3.72
N ARG A 126 12.84 -0.07 4.16
CA ARG A 126 11.64 0.64 4.59
C ARG A 126 11.38 1.76 3.60
N VAL A 127 10.14 1.87 3.16
CA VAL A 127 9.70 2.90 2.23
C VAL A 127 8.92 3.95 3.02
N PHE A 128 9.25 5.21 2.80
CA PHE A 128 8.69 6.36 3.49
C PHE A 128 8.04 7.29 2.48
N ILE A 129 6.86 7.77 2.79
CA ILE A 129 6.08 8.73 2.01
C ILE A 129 6.09 10.03 2.79
N ARG A 130 6.79 11.05 2.29
CA ARG A 130 6.87 12.38 2.90
C ARG A 130 5.96 13.37 2.18
N ILE A 131 5.14 14.11 2.90
CA ILE A 131 4.37 15.22 2.34
C ILE A 131 5.33 16.36 2.02
N ILE A 132 5.34 16.80 0.76
CA ILE A 132 6.13 17.96 0.31
C ILE A 132 5.23 19.19 0.20
N ASP A 133 4.03 19.00 -0.33
CA ASP A 133 3.06 20.06 -0.56
C ASP A 133 1.66 19.49 -0.36
N LYS A 134 0.79 20.19 0.36
CA LYS A 134 -0.61 19.79 0.57
C LYS A 134 -1.47 20.13 -0.66
N GLY A 135 -1.11 21.17 -1.41
CA GLY A 135 -1.98 21.79 -2.39
C GLY A 135 -3.25 22.40 -1.76
N ASN A 136 -4.15 22.92 -2.59
CA ASN A 136 -5.41 23.53 -2.12
C ASN A 136 -6.62 22.59 -2.21
N ALA A 137 -6.53 21.49 -2.96
CA ALA A 137 -7.67 20.61 -3.21
C ALA A 137 -7.93 19.58 -2.09
N CYS A 138 -6.94 19.32 -1.22
CA CYS A 138 -7.07 18.31 -0.17
C CYS A 138 -7.70 18.89 1.10
N PRO A 139 -8.87 18.39 1.56
CA PRO A 139 -9.49 18.86 2.79
C PRO A 139 -8.80 18.31 4.04
N LYS A 140 -7.97 17.26 3.90
CA LYS A 140 -7.19 16.74 5.02
C LYS A 140 -6.07 17.71 5.39
N ASN A 141 -5.86 17.91 6.69
CA ASN A 141 -4.82 18.79 7.21
C ASN A 141 -3.44 18.13 7.24
N PHE A 142 -2.97 17.69 6.07
CA PHE A 142 -1.59 17.23 5.93
C PHE A 142 -0.63 18.39 6.21
N LEU A 143 0.37 18.14 7.06
CA LEU A 143 1.45 19.08 7.32
C LEU A 143 2.61 18.75 6.40
N PRO A 144 3.15 19.72 5.63
CA PRO A 144 4.40 19.54 4.92
C PRO A 144 5.50 19.03 5.88
N GLY A 145 6.25 18.02 5.44
CA GLY A 145 7.24 17.33 6.26
C GLY A 145 6.72 16.11 7.02
N SER A 146 5.40 15.88 7.13
CA SER A 146 4.85 14.64 7.69
C SER A 146 5.36 13.41 6.92
N ILE A 147 5.74 12.36 7.65
CA ILE A 147 6.27 11.11 7.09
C ILE A 147 5.36 9.96 7.47
N PHE A 148 4.91 9.21 6.47
CA PHE A 148 4.17 7.96 6.61
C PHE A 148 5.04 6.80 6.17
N GLU A 149 4.93 5.67 6.84
CA GLU A 149 5.67 4.48 6.46
C GLU A 149 4.78 3.53 5.65
N PHE A 150 5.31 3.05 4.53
CA PHE A 150 4.68 1.98 3.76
C PHE A 150 4.68 0.69 4.58
N ASN A 151 3.50 0.13 4.85
CA ASN A 151 3.38 -1.05 5.68
C ASN A 151 4.08 -2.26 5.05
N THR A 152 5.26 -2.63 5.56
CA THR A 152 5.93 -3.87 5.14
C THR A 152 5.83 -4.99 6.18
N ILE A 153 5.49 -4.70 7.45
CA ILE A 153 5.60 -5.65 8.56
C ILE A 153 4.39 -5.61 9.52
N LYS A 154 3.70 -4.48 9.61
CA LYS A 154 2.62 -4.27 10.57
C LYS A 154 1.42 -5.18 10.27
N LYS A 155 0.86 -5.77 11.32
CA LYS A 155 -0.28 -6.70 11.25
C LYS A 155 -1.61 -6.08 11.67
N ASP A 156 -1.56 -4.92 12.33
CA ASP A 156 -2.72 -4.13 12.75
C ASP A 156 -3.28 -3.25 11.62
N GLU A 157 -2.56 -3.15 10.50
CA GLU A 157 -3.01 -2.57 9.24
C GLU A 157 -3.12 -3.68 8.18
N LEU A 158 -4.04 -3.53 7.23
CA LEU A 158 -4.12 -4.42 6.07
C LEU A 158 -2.81 -4.33 5.28
N CYS A 159 -2.37 -5.46 4.70
CA CYS A 159 -1.17 -5.43 3.87
C CYS A 159 -1.38 -4.58 2.61
N PRO A 160 -0.33 -3.92 2.08
CA PRO A 160 -0.47 -3.06 0.91
C PRO A 160 -1.01 -3.77 -0.34
N ALA A 161 -0.66 -5.04 -0.55
CA ALA A 161 -1.17 -5.84 -1.66
C ALA A 161 -2.68 -6.11 -1.53
N GLY A 162 -3.13 -6.44 -0.32
CA GLY A 162 -4.55 -6.57 -0.01
C GLY A 162 -5.29 -5.26 -0.25
N PHE A 163 -4.75 -4.15 0.26
CA PHE A 163 -5.29 -2.81 0.02
C PHE A 163 -5.44 -2.51 -1.48
N ALA A 164 -4.37 -2.69 -2.26
CA ALA A 164 -4.37 -2.38 -3.69
C ALA A 164 -5.39 -3.22 -4.48
N ALA A 165 -5.65 -4.46 -4.03
CA ALA A 165 -6.65 -5.33 -4.62
C ALA A 165 -8.09 -4.91 -4.27
N ILE A 166 -8.36 -4.54 -3.01
CA ILE A 166 -9.72 -4.26 -2.55
C ILE A 166 -10.18 -2.82 -2.77
N TYR A 167 -9.27 -1.85 -2.66
CA TYR A 167 -9.63 -0.42 -2.64
C TYR A 167 -10.39 0.03 -3.90
N PRO A 168 -10.05 -0.41 -5.13
CA PRO A 168 -10.81 -0.04 -6.33
C PRO A 168 -12.29 -0.44 -6.26
N TYR A 169 -12.59 -1.60 -5.67
CA TYR A 169 -13.97 -2.08 -5.52
C TYR A 169 -14.73 -1.24 -4.50
N ILE A 170 -14.10 -0.97 -3.35
CA ILE A 170 -14.67 -0.08 -2.31
C ILE A 170 -14.92 1.32 -2.89
N LYS A 171 -13.93 1.88 -3.59
CA LYS A 171 -14.03 3.19 -4.25
C LYS A 171 -15.16 3.24 -5.26
N THR A 172 -15.25 2.24 -6.13
CA THR A 172 -16.29 2.16 -7.16
C THR A 172 -17.66 2.10 -6.51
N PHE A 173 -17.84 1.26 -5.49
CA PHE A 173 -19.09 1.13 -4.76
C PHE A 173 -19.56 2.46 -4.16
N TYR A 174 -18.77 3.07 -3.26
CA TYR A 174 -19.16 4.32 -2.58
C TYR A 174 -19.18 5.56 -3.51
N SER A 175 -18.62 5.47 -4.72
CA SER A 175 -18.75 6.53 -5.73
C SER A 175 -20.03 6.43 -6.55
N THR A 176 -20.60 5.23 -6.69
CA THR A 176 -21.74 4.94 -7.57
C THR A 176 -23.05 4.69 -6.80
N HIS A 177 -22.98 4.11 -5.60
CA HIS A 177 -24.12 3.76 -4.78
C HIS A 177 -24.09 4.61 -3.50
N LYS A 178 -24.88 5.69 -3.48
CA LYS A 178 -24.93 6.61 -2.33
C LYS A 178 -25.71 6.04 -1.13
N ASP A 179 -26.68 5.17 -1.38
CA ASP A 179 -27.67 4.72 -0.38
C ASP A 179 -27.88 3.19 -0.39
N GLY A 180 -27.00 2.43 -1.06
CA GLY A 180 -27.09 0.97 -1.13
C GLY A 180 -26.19 0.29 -0.10
N GLU A 181 -26.61 -0.88 0.38
CA GLU A 181 -25.72 -1.75 1.16
C GLU A 181 -24.66 -2.38 0.27
N MET A 182 -23.41 -2.37 0.72
CA MET A 182 -22.35 -3.01 -0.04
C MET A 182 -22.56 -4.53 -0.08
N PRO A 183 -22.68 -5.15 -1.27
CA PRO A 183 -22.80 -6.60 -1.34
C PRO A 183 -21.55 -7.26 -0.77
N GLU A 184 -21.69 -8.50 -0.28
CA GLU A 184 -20.53 -9.28 0.13
C GLU A 184 -19.66 -9.57 -1.10
N ILE A 185 -18.49 -8.93 -1.18
CA ILE A 185 -17.52 -9.16 -2.26
C ILE A 185 -16.36 -9.99 -1.71
N LYS A 186 -15.98 -11.05 -2.44
CA LYS A 186 -14.81 -11.86 -2.15
C LYS A 186 -13.69 -11.55 -3.16
N ILE A 187 -12.53 -11.16 -2.65
CA ILE A 187 -11.38 -10.74 -3.46
C ILE A 187 -10.15 -11.54 -3.05
N HIS A 188 -9.48 -12.14 -4.02
CA HIS A 188 -8.23 -12.86 -3.79
C HIS A 188 -7.02 -11.90 -3.80
N CYS A 189 -6.09 -12.14 -2.88
CA CYS A 189 -4.81 -11.42 -2.82
C CYS A 189 -3.94 -11.78 -4.04
N PRO A 190 -3.35 -10.80 -4.74
CA PRO A 190 -2.49 -11.06 -5.89
C PRO A 190 -1.11 -11.60 -5.54
N ASP A 191 -0.55 -11.20 -4.38
CA ASP A 191 0.85 -11.50 -4.01
C ASP A 191 1.02 -12.86 -3.31
N TYR A 192 0.01 -13.31 -2.58
CA TYR A 192 0.03 -14.59 -1.88
C TYR A 192 -1.16 -15.41 -2.34
N VAL A 193 -0.86 -16.51 -3.04
CA VAL A 193 -1.84 -17.51 -3.46
C VAL A 193 -2.65 -17.92 -2.23
N GLY A 194 -3.94 -17.59 -2.20
CA GLY A 194 -4.85 -18.14 -1.20
C GLY A 194 -5.26 -17.26 -0.03
N VAL A 195 -4.92 -15.97 0.02
CA VAL A 195 -5.65 -15.07 0.95
C VAL A 195 -6.91 -14.55 0.25
N THR A 196 -8.07 -14.79 0.83
CA THR A 196 -9.35 -14.25 0.36
C THR A 196 -9.87 -13.22 1.35
N TYR A 197 -10.12 -12.00 0.87
CA TYR A 197 -10.77 -10.93 1.61
C TYR A 197 -12.26 -10.94 1.34
N GLU A 198 -13.05 -10.76 2.38
CA GLU A 198 -14.50 -10.58 2.34
C GLU A 198 -14.80 -9.16 2.82
N ILE A 199 -15.46 -8.38 1.98
CA ILE A 199 -15.77 -6.97 2.28
C ILE A 199 -17.25 -6.87 2.60
N LYS A 200 -17.59 -6.27 3.74
CA LYS A 200 -18.97 -6.08 4.23
C LYS A 200 -19.17 -4.67 4.74
N ASP A 201 -20.37 -4.14 4.56
CA ASP A 201 -20.79 -2.89 5.20
C ASP A 201 -20.88 -3.06 6.72
N ILE A 202 -20.88 -1.95 7.46
CA ILE A 202 -20.93 -1.97 8.93
C ILE A 202 -22.38 -2.01 9.49
N ASN A 203 -23.41 -1.96 8.63
CA ASN A 203 -24.82 -1.93 9.03
C ASN A 203 -25.18 -2.86 10.19
#